data_AF-A0A0C3DWQ1-F1
#
_entry.id   AF-A0A0C3DWQ1-F1
#
_cell.length_a   1.000
_cell.length_b   1.000
_cell.length_c   1.000
_cell.angle_alpha   90.00
_cell.angle_beta   90.00
_cell.angle_gamma   90.00
#
_symmetry.space_group_name_H-M   'P 1'
#
loop_
_entity.id
_entity.type
_entity.pdbx_description
1 polymer ?
#
loop_
_entity_poly.entity_id
_entity_poly.type
_entity_poly.pdbx_seq_one_letter_code
_entity_poly.pdbx_strand_id
1 'polypeptide(L)'
;MKHITRAGLFFTQNHQNLPVIKFSIPMTKTLPTGEDVHCAPHILPSLSDPKTALDNHVQINVGNIESHLFAWRHPTGGLRPLSKKEVIKCIDSITKAHLNLPDLKGHSLRIGGTLFYLLKGVPFDVVKTMGQWSSESFTLYLRHHALVLAPFLQSQLDTLNNLRQYILPPVR
;
A
#
# COMPACT_ATOMS: atom_id res chain seq x y z
N MET A 1 0.56 20.18 10.47
CA MET A 1 1.00 18.88 9.92
C MET A 1 1.38 19.10 8.47
N LYS A 2 2.55 18.64 8.02
CA LYS A 2 2.95 18.78 6.61
C LYS A 2 2.29 17.65 5.80
N HIS A 3 1.73 17.97 4.64
CA HIS A 3 1.09 17.01 3.75
C HIS A 3 1.80 17.04 2.40
N ILE A 4 1.88 15.88 1.74
CA ILE A 4 2.42 15.81 0.38
C ILE A 4 1.57 16.66 -0.58
N THR A 5 2.26 17.44 -1.41
CA THR A 5 1.68 18.20 -2.52
C THR A 5 2.04 17.52 -3.85
N ARG A 6 1.49 18.00 -4.95
CA ARG A 6 1.87 17.52 -6.29
C ARG A 6 3.36 17.71 -6.58
N ALA A 7 4.02 18.69 -5.96
CA ALA A 7 5.47 18.89 -6.02
C ALA A 7 6.27 17.67 -5.56
N GLY A 8 5.71 16.87 -4.65
CA GLY A 8 6.33 15.67 -4.12
C GLY A 8 6.09 14.41 -4.94
N LEU A 9 5.43 14.50 -6.11
CA LEU A 9 5.19 13.37 -7.00
C LEU A 9 6.20 13.37 -8.14
N PHE A 10 6.90 12.25 -8.33
CA PHE A 10 7.87 12.06 -9.39
C PHE A 10 7.61 10.75 -10.13
N PHE A 11 7.86 10.77 -11.44
CA PHE A 11 7.91 9.56 -12.27
C PHE A 11 9.36 9.34 -12.69
N THR A 12 9.87 8.15 -12.42
CA THR A 12 11.26 7.77 -12.71
C THR A 12 11.31 6.34 -13.25
N GLN A 13 12.50 5.83 -13.51
CA GLN A 13 12.75 4.46 -13.92
C GLN A 13 13.83 3.83 -13.03
N ASN A 14 13.76 2.51 -12.84
CA ASN A 14 14.83 1.78 -12.18
C ASN A 14 15.99 1.49 -13.15
N HIS A 15 17.04 0.81 -12.68
CA HIS A 15 18.22 0.43 -13.48
C HIS A 15 17.90 -0.50 -14.68
N GLN A 16 16.71 -1.10 -14.73
CA GLN A 16 16.21 -1.93 -15.83
C GLN A 16 15.21 -1.17 -16.72
N ASN A 17 15.12 0.16 -16.60
CA ASN A 17 14.15 1.02 -17.29
C ASN A 17 12.68 0.73 -16.95
N LEU A 18 12.40 0.04 -15.85
CA LEU A 18 11.02 -0.19 -15.40
C LEU A 18 10.46 1.07 -14.72
N PRO A 19 9.21 1.46 -15.00
CA PRO A 19 8.62 2.68 -14.45
C PRO A 19 8.41 2.57 -12.94
N VAL A 20 8.72 3.67 -12.25
CA VAL A 20 8.56 3.83 -10.80
C VAL A 20 7.89 5.18 -10.51
N ILE A 21 6.89 5.15 -9.65
CA ILE A 21 6.26 6.35 -9.09
C ILE A 21 6.91 6.59 -7.72
N LYS A 22 7.46 7.77 -7.52
CA LYS A 22 8.09 8.19 -6.27
C LYS A 22 7.25 9.28 -5.61
N PHE A 23 7.05 9.16 -4.30
CA PHE A 23 6.37 10.14 -3.47
C PHE A 23 7.31 10.60 -2.36
N SER A 24 7.62 11.89 -2.33
CA SER A 24 8.40 12.51 -1.25
C SER A 24 7.47 12.91 -0.11
N ILE A 25 7.35 12.06 0.90
CA ILE A 25 6.46 12.25 2.04
C ILE A 25 7.17 13.16 3.04
N PRO A 26 6.59 14.31 3.43
CA PRO A 26 7.30 15.31 4.23
C PRO A 26 7.47 14.92 5.71
N MET A 27 6.71 13.94 6.20
CA MET A 27 6.74 13.47 7.58
C MET A 27 6.01 12.13 7.71
N THR A 28 6.58 11.18 8.45
CA THR A 28 5.91 9.93 8.84
C THR A 28 5.82 9.81 10.36
N LYS A 29 5.13 8.76 10.84
CA LYS A 29 4.96 8.52 12.29
C LYS A 29 6.30 8.40 13.02
N THR A 30 7.31 7.86 12.33
CA THR A 30 8.62 7.54 12.91
C THR A 30 9.73 8.44 12.40
N LEU A 31 9.54 9.15 11.28
CA LEU A 31 10.56 10.02 10.70
C LEU A 31 10.03 11.45 10.46
N PRO A 32 10.30 12.41 11.37
CA PRO A 32 9.82 13.79 11.27
C PRO A 32 10.35 14.55 10.04
N THR A 33 11.51 14.12 9.51
CA THR A 33 12.15 14.69 8.32
C THR A 33 11.53 14.21 7.01
N GLY A 34 10.62 13.22 7.07
CA GLY A 34 10.04 12.62 5.88
C GLY A 34 10.89 11.52 5.26
N GLU A 35 10.34 10.88 4.23
CA GLU A 35 10.98 9.81 3.48
C GLU A 35 10.41 9.72 2.05
N ASP A 36 11.19 9.11 1.16
CA ASP A 36 10.73 8.79 -0.19
C ASP A 36 10.11 7.39 -0.20
N VAL A 37 8.87 7.30 -0.69
CA VAL A 37 8.17 6.02 -0.88
C VAL A 37 7.96 5.78 -2.37
N HIS A 38 8.00 4.51 -2.76
CA HIS A 38 7.98 4.11 -4.16
C HIS A 38 6.82 3.16 -4.44
N CYS A 39 6.25 3.26 -5.62
CA CYS A 39 5.21 2.40 -6.13
C CYS A 39 5.53 2.03 -7.58
N ALA A 40 5.22 0.80 -7.98
CA ALA A 40 5.37 0.35 -9.36
C ALA A 40 3.99 0.18 -10.00
N PRO A 41 3.81 0.56 -11.27
CA PRO A 41 2.65 0.14 -12.05
C PRO A 41 2.57 -1.38 -12.13
N HIS A 42 1.37 -1.92 -12.28
CA HIS A 42 1.19 -3.34 -12.58
C HIS A 42 1.69 -3.66 -13.99
N ILE A 43 2.25 -4.85 -14.18
CA ILE A 43 2.75 -5.32 -15.49
C ILE A 43 1.64 -5.33 -16.55
N LEU A 44 0.42 -5.68 -16.14
CA LEU A 44 -0.76 -5.65 -16.98
C LEU A 44 -1.72 -4.56 -16.48
N PRO A 45 -2.36 -3.79 -17.38
CA PRO A 45 -3.37 -2.83 -17.00
C PRO A 45 -4.48 -3.47 -16.17
N SER A 46 -4.78 -2.90 -15.01
CA SER A 46 -5.91 -3.30 -14.19
C SER A 46 -6.63 -2.06 -13.65
N LEU A 47 -7.91 -2.19 -13.30
CA LEU A 47 -8.66 -1.12 -12.64
C LEU A 47 -8.06 -0.71 -11.28
N SER A 48 -7.22 -1.58 -10.72
CA SER A 48 -6.47 -1.37 -9.48
C SER A 48 -5.02 -0.91 -9.70
N ASP A 49 -4.62 -0.64 -10.95
CA ASP A 49 -3.28 -0.15 -11.25
C ASP A 49 -3.05 1.23 -10.62
N PRO A 50 -2.04 1.38 -9.74
CA PRO A 50 -1.83 2.61 -9.00
C PRO A 50 -1.49 3.80 -9.90
N LYS A 51 -0.82 3.57 -11.04
CA LYS A 51 -0.48 4.64 -11.97
C LYS A 51 -1.73 5.19 -12.64
N THR A 52 -2.53 4.30 -13.21
CA THR A 52 -3.78 4.65 -13.90
C THR A 52 -4.75 5.35 -12.95
N ALA A 53 -4.89 4.85 -11.72
CA ALA A 53 -5.73 5.49 -10.70
C ALA A 53 -5.22 6.89 -10.32
N LEU A 54 -3.90 7.07 -10.20
CA LEU A 54 -3.30 8.37 -9.88
C LEU A 54 -3.43 9.38 -11.03
N ASP A 55 -3.17 8.95 -12.26
CA ASP A 55 -3.31 9.79 -13.47
C ASP A 55 -4.76 10.30 -13.58
N ASN A 56 -5.74 9.40 -13.44
CA ASN A 56 -7.16 9.75 -13.45
C ASN A 56 -7.52 10.74 -12.32
N HIS A 57 -7.01 10.49 -11.11
CA HIS A 57 -7.21 11.39 -9.97
C HIS A 57 -6.67 12.80 -10.24
N VAL A 58 -5.46 12.91 -10.80
CA VAL A 58 -4.83 14.20 -11.15
C VAL A 58 -5.60 14.92 -12.25
N GLN A 59 -6.11 14.18 -13.24
CA GLN A 59 -6.89 14.70 -14.35
C GLN A 59 -8.26 15.24 -13.90
N ILE A 60 -8.99 14.49 -13.08
CA ILE A 60 -10.31 14.90 -12.58
C ILE A 60 -10.18 16.07 -11.60
N ASN A 61 -9.21 16.00 -10.68
CA ASN A 61 -9.08 16.96 -9.59
C ASN A 61 -8.05 18.05 -9.92
N VAL A 62 -8.29 18.85 -10.96
CA VAL A 62 -7.34 19.88 -11.42
C VAL A 62 -6.91 20.81 -10.28
N GLY A 63 -5.59 20.95 -10.11
CA GLY A 63 -4.92 21.79 -9.11
C GLY A 63 -3.47 22.11 -9.53
N ASN A 64 -2.80 23.00 -8.80
CA ASN A 64 -1.42 23.42 -9.05
C ASN A 64 -0.38 22.56 -8.30
N ILE A 65 0.91 22.84 -8.49
CA ILE A 65 2.00 22.05 -7.89
C ILE A 65 1.99 22.07 -6.34
N GLU A 66 1.48 23.15 -5.76
CA GLU A 66 1.33 23.33 -4.30
C GLU A 66 0.06 22.67 -3.74
N SER A 67 -0.84 22.22 -4.60
CA SER A 67 -2.07 21.54 -4.18
C SER A 67 -1.72 20.19 -3.57
N HIS A 68 -2.47 19.78 -2.55
CA HIS A 68 -2.32 18.44 -1.98
C HIS A 68 -2.45 17.37 -3.06
N LEU A 69 -1.57 16.36 -3.01
CA LEU A 69 -1.54 15.30 -4.01
C LEU A 69 -2.90 14.57 -4.09
N PHE A 70 -3.42 14.18 -2.94
CA PHE A 70 -4.76 13.61 -2.80
C PHE A 70 -5.74 14.71 -2.38
N ALA A 71 -6.25 15.45 -3.35
CA ALA A 71 -7.29 16.45 -3.17
C ALA A 71 -8.46 16.19 -4.11
N TRP A 72 -9.66 16.59 -3.71
CA TRP A 72 -10.88 16.41 -4.47
C TRP A 72 -11.71 17.68 -4.52
N ARG A 73 -12.52 17.86 -5.57
CA ARG A 73 -13.41 19.02 -5.69
C ARG A 73 -14.67 18.82 -4.85
N HIS A 74 -14.77 19.55 -3.75
CA HIS A 74 -15.96 19.57 -2.91
C HIS A 74 -17.09 20.37 -3.58
N PRO A 75 -18.34 19.89 -3.58
CA PRO A 75 -19.45 20.54 -4.28
C PRO A 75 -19.66 22.02 -3.93
N THR A 76 -19.41 22.39 -2.67
CA THR A 76 -19.65 23.75 -2.16
C THR A 76 -18.41 24.54 -1.78
N GLY A 77 -17.20 24.03 -2.05
CA GLY A 77 -16.01 24.59 -1.38
C GLY A 77 -14.68 24.37 -2.07
N GLY A 78 -14.68 24.19 -3.39
CA GLY A 78 -13.46 24.08 -4.18
C GLY A 78 -12.63 22.83 -3.88
N LEU A 79 -11.34 22.88 -4.22
CA LEU A 79 -10.42 21.77 -4.04
C LEU A 79 -10.07 21.59 -2.55
N ARG A 80 -10.24 20.38 -2.01
CA ARG A 80 -9.96 20.07 -0.60
C ARG A 80 -9.07 18.83 -0.49
N PRO A 81 -8.12 18.78 0.47
CA PRO A 81 -7.41 17.55 0.76
C PRO A 81 -8.37 16.43 1.17
N LEU A 82 -8.07 15.22 0.70
CA LEU A 82 -8.81 14.02 1.05
C LEU A 82 -8.46 13.61 2.49
N SER A 83 -9.44 13.63 3.38
CA SER A 83 -9.24 13.28 4.78
C SER A 83 -9.45 11.77 5.00
N LYS A 84 -8.78 11.21 6.01
CA LYS A 84 -9.03 9.82 6.45
C LYS A 84 -10.52 9.54 6.70
N LYS A 85 -11.24 10.51 7.28
CA LYS A 85 -12.67 10.40 7.57
C LYS A 85 -13.49 10.21 6.29
N GLU A 86 -13.23 11.00 5.26
CA GLU A 86 -13.94 10.90 3.99
C GLU A 86 -13.59 9.60 3.24
N VAL A 87 -12.32 9.17 3.27
CA VAL A 87 -11.91 7.89 2.70
C VAL A 87 -12.64 6.73 3.37
N ILE A 88 -12.64 6.67 4.71
CA ILE A 88 -13.32 5.61 5.45
C ILE A 88 -14.83 5.65 5.19
N LYS A 89 -15.45 6.83 5.22
CA LYS A 89 -16.88 6.98 4.90
C LYS A 89 -17.22 6.44 3.51
N CYS A 90 -16.36 6.71 2.52
CA CYS A 90 -16.54 6.19 1.16
C CYS A 90 -16.44 4.66 1.13
N ILE A 91 -15.41 4.08 1.76
CA ILE A 91 -15.23 2.62 1.87
C ILE A 91 -16.44 1.98 2.56
N ASP A 92 -16.85 2.51 3.72
CA ASP A 92 -17.99 2.00 4.48
C ASP A 92 -19.27 2.04 3.65
N SER A 93 -19.48 3.10 2.86
CA SER A 93 -20.64 3.22 1.98
C SER A 93 -20.63 2.16 0.88
N ILE A 94 -19.47 1.87 0.29
CA ILE A 94 -19.33 0.83 -0.73
C ILE A 94 -19.58 -0.55 -0.11
N THR A 95 -18.91 -0.86 1.00
CA THR A 95 -19.06 -2.14 1.68
C THR A 95 -20.51 -2.40 2.08
N LYS A 96 -21.22 -1.41 2.64
CA LYS A 96 -22.64 -1.55 3.01
C LYS A 96 -23.57 -1.76 1.80
N ALA A 97 -23.21 -1.23 0.63
CA ALA A 97 -23.98 -1.42 -0.59
C ALA A 97 -23.80 -2.82 -1.22
N HIS A 98 -22.76 -3.57 -0.80
CA HIS A 98 -22.46 -4.89 -1.34
C HIS A 98 -22.53 -5.96 -0.24
N LEU A 99 -23.62 -6.74 -0.22
CA LEU A 99 -23.91 -7.76 0.79
C LEU A 99 -22.79 -8.81 1.02
N ASN A 100 -21.90 -8.99 0.05
CA ASN A 100 -20.82 -9.98 0.10
C ASN A 100 -19.46 -9.41 0.53
N LEU A 101 -19.37 -8.12 0.85
CA LEU A 101 -18.12 -7.51 1.30
C LEU A 101 -18.07 -7.44 2.84
N PRO A 102 -16.97 -7.89 3.46
CA PRO A 102 -16.77 -7.73 4.90
C PRO A 102 -16.54 -6.25 5.25
N ASP A 103 -16.76 -5.88 6.52
CA ASP A 103 -16.44 -4.54 7.04
C ASP A 103 -14.95 -4.21 6.79
N LEU A 104 -14.69 -3.31 5.85
CA LEU A 104 -13.33 -2.94 5.44
C LEU A 104 -12.87 -1.73 6.23
N LYS A 105 -12.02 -1.95 7.24
CA LYS A 105 -11.35 -0.86 7.96
C LYS A 105 -10.08 -0.44 7.24
N GLY A 106 -9.61 0.79 7.50
CA GLY A 106 -8.37 1.29 6.89
C GLY A 106 -7.15 0.37 7.14
N HIS A 107 -7.12 -0.35 8.27
CA HIS A 107 -6.07 -1.33 8.55
C HIS A 107 -6.19 -2.61 7.69
N SER A 108 -7.41 -3.00 7.32
CA SER A 108 -7.68 -4.16 6.46
C SER A 108 -7.03 -4.03 5.09
N LEU A 109 -6.89 -2.80 4.55
CA LEU A 109 -6.17 -2.58 3.28
C LEU A 109 -4.69 -2.97 3.37
N ARG A 110 -4.03 -2.65 4.49
CA ARG A 110 -2.62 -3.00 4.70
C ARG A 110 -2.45 -4.52 4.87
N ILE A 111 -3.36 -5.16 5.62
CA ILE A 111 -3.36 -6.63 5.79
C ILE A 111 -3.63 -7.32 4.44
N GLY A 112 -4.65 -6.88 3.71
CA GLY A 112 -5.03 -7.46 2.43
C GLY A 112 -3.94 -7.34 1.36
N GLY A 113 -3.27 -6.18 1.26
CA GLY A 113 -2.15 -6.01 0.33
C GLY A 113 -0.96 -6.92 0.66
N THR A 114 -0.67 -7.09 1.95
CA THR A 114 0.38 -7.99 2.43
C THR A 114 0.08 -9.43 2.06
N LEU A 115 -1.15 -9.88 2.36
CA LEU A 115 -1.63 -11.21 2.01
C LEU A 115 -1.57 -11.45 0.49
N PHE A 116 -2.00 -10.46 -0.30
CA PHE A 116 -1.95 -10.52 -1.75
C PHE A 116 -0.53 -10.79 -2.28
N TYR A 117 0.47 -10.04 -1.83
CA TYR A 117 1.85 -10.24 -2.31
C TYR A 117 2.47 -11.54 -1.83
N LEU A 118 2.19 -11.97 -0.60
CA LEU A 118 2.68 -13.26 -0.09
C LEU A 118 2.08 -14.45 -0.87
N LEU A 119 0.78 -14.41 -1.20
CA LEU A 119 0.13 -15.42 -2.04
C LEU A 119 0.67 -15.44 -3.48
N LYS A 120 1.30 -14.34 -3.93
CA LYS A 120 2.03 -14.26 -5.20
C LYS A 120 3.49 -14.72 -5.10
N GLY A 121 3.90 -15.24 -3.94
CA GLY A 121 5.24 -15.76 -3.72
C GLY A 121 6.30 -14.69 -3.46
N VAL A 122 5.90 -13.44 -3.18
CA VAL A 122 6.86 -12.39 -2.81
C VAL A 122 7.48 -12.74 -1.44
N PRO A 123 8.81 -12.71 -1.30
CA PRO A 123 9.48 -13.02 -0.05
C PRO A 123 9.04 -12.14 1.14
N PHE A 124 9.12 -12.69 2.35
CA PHE A 124 8.64 -12.04 3.57
C PHE A 124 9.36 -10.74 3.90
N ASP A 125 10.68 -10.72 3.75
CA ASP A 125 11.54 -9.55 3.92
C ASP A 125 11.22 -8.44 2.90
N VAL A 126 10.90 -8.84 1.66
CA VAL A 126 10.44 -7.91 0.62
C VAL A 126 9.08 -7.31 0.99
N VAL A 127 8.10 -8.13 1.38
CA VAL A 127 6.78 -7.63 1.83
C VAL A 127 6.90 -6.78 3.10
N LYS A 128 7.80 -7.14 4.02
CA LYS A 128 8.10 -6.36 5.23
C LYS A 128 8.61 -4.95 4.85
N THR A 129 9.53 -4.91 3.88
CA THR A 129 10.06 -3.66 3.30
C THR A 129 8.97 -2.85 2.62
N MET A 130 8.13 -3.47 1.77
CA MET A 130 7.01 -2.81 1.10
C MET A 130 6.02 -2.19 2.08
N GLY A 131 5.74 -2.90 3.18
CA GLY A 131 4.85 -2.42 4.23
C GLY A 131 5.50 -1.42 5.19
N GLN A 132 6.80 -1.11 5.07
CA GLN A 132 7.56 -0.26 5.99
C GLN A 132 7.40 -0.69 7.46
N TRP A 133 7.48 -2.00 7.72
CA TRP A 133 7.48 -2.49 9.09
C TRP A 133 8.89 -2.55 9.64
N SER A 134 9.14 -1.79 10.71
CA SER A 134 10.40 -1.86 11.45
C SER A 134 10.48 -3.08 12.37
N SER A 135 9.34 -3.62 12.81
CA SER A 135 9.25 -4.76 13.74
C SER A 135 8.64 -6.00 13.09
N GLU A 136 8.77 -7.14 13.79
CA GLU A 136 8.13 -8.42 13.42
C GLU A 136 6.61 -8.44 13.67
N SER A 137 5.98 -7.32 13.99
CA SER A 137 4.53 -7.23 14.18
C SER A 137 3.73 -7.71 12.97
N PHE A 138 4.29 -7.61 11.76
CA PHE A 138 3.65 -8.11 10.55
C PHE A 138 3.41 -9.63 10.55
N THR A 139 4.21 -10.39 11.32
CA THR A 139 4.06 -11.85 11.45
C THR A 139 2.74 -12.25 12.09
N LEU A 140 2.13 -11.36 12.89
CA LEU A 140 0.81 -11.60 13.48
C LEU A 140 -0.24 -11.81 12.40
N TYR A 141 -0.16 -11.08 11.29
CA TYR A 141 -1.11 -11.25 10.17
C TYR A 141 -0.94 -12.62 9.49
N LEU A 142 0.28 -13.15 9.47
CA LEU A 142 0.57 -14.45 8.87
C LEU A 142 -0.01 -15.60 9.68
N ARG A 143 0.14 -15.51 11.01
CA ARG A 143 -0.34 -16.54 11.95
C ARG A 143 -1.85 -16.77 11.86
N HIS A 144 -2.60 -15.74 11.48
CA HIS A 144 -4.06 -15.82 11.31
C HIS A 144 -4.49 -16.34 9.94
N HIS A 145 -3.57 -16.48 8.98
CA HIS A 145 -3.87 -16.90 7.61
C HIS A 145 -3.06 -18.14 7.20
N ALA A 146 -3.50 -19.32 7.68
CA ALA A 146 -2.93 -20.63 7.32
C ALA A 146 -2.83 -20.86 5.79
N LEU A 147 -3.70 -20.22 5.01
CA LEU A 147 -3.67 -20.22 3.54
C LEU A 147 -2.40 -19.61 2.95
N VAL A 148 -1.75 -18.67 3.64
CA VAL A 148 -0.45 -18.11 3.22
C VAL A 148 0.63 -19.17 3.27
N LEU A 149 0.62 -20.01 4.31
CA LEU A 149 1.67 -20.99 4.56
C LEU A 149 1.53 -22.22 3.66
N ALA A 150 0.32 -22.55 3.21
CA ALA A 150 0.07 -23.77 2.44
C ALA A 150 0.90 -23.87 1.14
N PRO A 151 0.98 -22.85 0.26
CA PRO A 151 1.84 -22.92 -0.94
C PRO A 151 3.32 -23.13 -0.60
N PHE A 152 3.82 -22.51 0.47
CA PHE A 152 5.21 -22.65 0.90
C PHE A 152 5.50 -24.03 1.50
N LEU A 153 4.56 -24.59 2.28
CA LEU A 153 4.66 -25.92 2.85
C LEU A 153 4.59 -27.02 1.78
N GLN A 154 3.87 -26.77 0.68
CA GLN A 154 3.58 -27.77 -0.34
C GLN A 154 4.57 -27.79 -1.52
N SER A 155 5.34 -26.72 -1.77
CA SER A 155 6.07 -26.61 -3.05
C SER A 155 7.47 -25.99 -3.05
N GLN A 156 8.01 -25.48 -1.93
CA GLN A 156 9.36 -24.87 -1.97
C GLN A 156 10.17 -25.13 -0.69
N LEU A 157 11.06 -26.12 -0.74
CA LEU A 157 11.96 -26.48 0.36
C LEU A 157 12.90 -25.33 0.74
N ASP A 158 13.36 -24.53 -0.24
CA ASP A 158 14.26 -23.39 -0.01
C ASP A 158 13.53 -22.20 0.65
N THR A 159 12.28 -21.96 0.26
CA THR A 159 11.45 -20.91 0.88
C THR A 159 11.03 -21.30 2.30
N LEU A 160 10.83 -22.60 2.56
CA LEU A 160 10.64 -23.15 3.92
C LEU A 160 11.85 -22.90 4.83
N ASN A 161 13.07 -23.00 4.30
CA ASN A 161 14.29 -22.75 5.07
C ASN A 161 14.44 -21.27 5.45
N ASN A 162 14.11 -20.35 4.55
CA ASN A 162 14.04 -18.92 4.86
C ASN A 162 12.92 -18.63 5.88
N LEU A 163 11.75 -19.25 5.72
CA LEU A 163 10.62 -19.11 6.63
C LEU A 163 10.91 -19.57 8.06
N ARG A 164 11.70 -20.63 8.24
CA ARG A 164 12.10 -21.10 9.58
C ARG A 164 12.77 -20.02 10.41
N GLN A 165 13.54 -19.12 9.80
CA GLN A 165 14.25 -18.04 10.49
C GLN A 165 13.31 -16.95 11.02
N TYR A 166 12.11 -16.82 10.46
CA TYR A 166 11.14 -15.78 10.82
C TYR A 166 9.90 -16.30 11.57
N ILE A 167 9.51 -17.56 11.34
CA ILE A 167 8.28 -18.16 11.93
C ILE A 167 8.57 -18.81 13.28
N LEU A 168 9.75 -19.43 13.45
CA LEU A 168 10.11 -20.11 14.69
C LEU A 168 11.04 -19.20 15.50
N PRO A 169 10.72 -18.89 16.77
CA PRO A 169 11.70 -18.26 17.64
C PRO A 169 12.94 -19.17 17.75
N PRO A 170 14.14 -18.61 17.92
CA PRO A 170 15.34 -19.42 18.10
C PRO A 170 15.09 -20.41 19.24
N VAL A 171 15.37 -21.70 18.97
CA VAL A 171 15.30 -22.75 19.98
C VAL A 171 16.29 -22.35 21.07
N ARG A 172 15.76 -22.10 22.28
CA ARG A 172 16.57 -21.83 23.47
C ARG A 172 17.25 -23.11 23.94
#